data_AF-A0A9E4EHW0-F1
#
_entry.id   AF-A0A9E4EHW0-F1
#
_cell.length_a   1.000
_cell.length_b   1.000
_cell.length_c   1.000
_cell.angle_alpha   90.00
_cell.angle_beta   90.00
_cell.angle_gamma   90.00
#
_symmetry.space_group_name_H-M   'P 1'
#
loop_
_entity.id
_entity.type
_entity.pdbx_description
1 polymer ?
#
loop_
_entity_poly.entity_id
_entity_poly.type
_entity_poly.pdbx_seq_one_letter_code
_entity_poly.pdbx_strand_id
1 'polypeptide(L)'
;GEALVELSERLFAAGVLPYYLHMPDAVAGTAHFDVPVERALALHRHLAERLPGYLVPRLVRETPGEPAKELVSAPQGRASA
;
A
#
# COMPACT_ATOMS: atom_id res chain seq x y z
N GLY A 1 -6.68 -5.03 7.94
CA GLY A 1 -7.46 -5.18 6.70
C GLY A 1 -8.70 -4.33 6.79
N GLU A 2 -9.66 -4.73 7.64
CA GLU A 2 -11.00 -4.11 7.71
C GLU A 2 -11.02 -2.58 7.79
N ALA A 3 -10.22 -1.97 8.66
CA ALA A 3 -10.19 -0.50 8.78
C ALA A 3 -9.84 0.21 7.46
N LEU A 4 -8.98 -0.39 6.62
CA LEU A 4 -8.62 0.16 5.31
C LEU A 4 -9.72 -0.07 4.27
N VAL A 5 -10.45 -1.19 4.36
CA VAL A 5 -11.62 -1.48 3.52
C VAL A 5 -12.72 -0.46 3.79
N GLU A 6 -13.08 -0.28 5.06
CA GLU A 6 -14.08 0.69 5.50
C GLU A 6 -13.71 2.12 5.10
N LEU A 7 -12.42 2.48 5.22
CA LEU A 7 -11.92 3.77 4.77
C LEU A 7 -12.11 3.94 3.25
N SER A 8 -11.73 2.94 2.44
CA SER A 8 -11.88 3.02 0.98
C SER A 8 -13.34 3.19 0.55
N GLU A 9 -14.26 2.46 1.17
CA GLU A 9 -15.70 2.57 0.87
C GLU A 9 -16.25 3.95 1.27
N ARG A 10 -15.84 4.47 2.43
CA ARG A 10 -16.25 5.81 2.89
C ARG A 10 -15.69 6.93 2.03
N LEU A 11 -14.44 6.82 1.61
CA LEU A 11 -13.84 7.76 0.66
C LEU A 11 -14.64 7.78 -0.64
N PHE A 12 -14.97 6.61 -1.18
CA PHE A 12 -15.76 6.50 -2.40
C PHE A 12 -17.18 7.08 -2.25
N ALA A 13 -17.85 6.80 -1.13
CA ALA A 13 -19.15 7.39 -0.82
C ALA A 13 -19.10 8.92 -0.74
N ALA A 14 -17.95 9.49 -0.36
CA ALA A 14 -17.68 10.93 -0.36
C ALA A 14 -17.18 11.48 -1.70
N GLY A 15 -17.13 10.68 -2.77
CA GLY A 15 -16.66 11.09 -4.10
C GLY A 15 -15.13 11.14 -4.24
N VAL A 16 -14.39 10.50 -3.34
CA VAL A 16 -12.92 10.45 -3.32
C VAL A 16 -12.43 9.06 -3.68
N LEU A 17 -11.56 8.95 -4.69
CA LEU A 17 -10.93 7.68 -5.03
C LEU A 17 -9.68 7.44 -4.17
N PRO A 18 -9.58 6.30 -3.47
CA PRO A 18 -8.34 5.89 -2.81
C PRO A 18 -7.23 5.70 -3.85
N TYR A 19 -6.16 6.49 -3.75
CA TYR A 19 -5.11 6.52 -4.77
C TYR A 19 -3.86 5.74 -4.36
N TYR A 20 -3.32 6.03 -3.19
CA TYR A 20 -2.12 5.38 -2.67
C TYR A 20 -2.34 4.83 -1.26
N LEU A 21 -1.84 3.63 -1.03
CA LEU A 21 -1.57 3.08 0.29
C LEU A 21 -0.06 3.22 0.52
N HIS A 22 0.31 4.20 1.33
CA HIS A 22 1.70 4.55 1.55
C HIS A 22 2.31 3.69 2.67
N MET A 23 3.48 3.12 2.43
CA MET A 23 4.31 2.58 3.51
C MET A 23 4.90 3.73 4.33
N PRO A 24 4.95 3.66 5.66
CA PRO A 24 5.54 4.72 6.47
C PRO A 24 6.98 5.06 6.08
N ASP A 25 7.31 6.34 6.09
CA ASP A 25 8.66 6.81 5.79
C ASP A 25 9.62 6.47 6.92
N ALA A 26 10.84 6.05 6.55
CA ALA A 26 11.91 5.80 7.49
C ALA A 26 12.55 7.12 7.95
N VAL A 27 11.85 7.84 8.83
CA VAL A 27 12.34 9.07 9.46
C VAL A 27 12.80 8.80 10.90
N ALA A 28 13.72 9.63 11.41
CA ALA A 28 14.25 9.45 12.75
C ALA A 28 13.13 9.51 13.80
N GLY A 29 13.09 8.52 14.70
CA GLY A 29 12.12 8.45 15.80
C GLY A 29 10.80 7.74 15.48
N THR A 30 10.55 7.28 14.25
CA THR A 30 9.30 6.60 13.86
C THR A 30 9.40 5.08 13.77
N ALA A 31 10.43 4.46 14.36
CA ALA A 31 10.66 3.01 14.28
C ALA A 31 9.46 2.16 14.74
N HIS A 32 8.63 2.67 15.66
CA HIS A 32 7.41 2.01 16.12
C HIS A 32 6.26 1.99 15.09
N PHE A 33 6.36 2.81 14.05
CA PHE A 33 5.46 2.82 12.90
C PHE A 33 6.00 2.03 11.72
N ASP A 34 7.20 1.43 11.82
CA ASP A 34 7.75 0.69 10.70
C ASP A 34 6.90 -0.56 10.41
N VAL A 35 6.58 -0.78 9.14
CA VAL A 35 5.73 -1.88 8.69
C VAL A 35 6.54 -2.76 7.74
N PRO A 36 6.77 -4.05 8.07
CA PRO A 36 7.43 -4.97 7.17
C PRO A 36 6.72 -5.05 5.82
N VAL A 37 7.48 -5.15 4.73
CA VAL A 37 6.95 -5.21 3.36
C VAL A 37 5.96 -6.37 3.21
N GLU A 38 6.23 -7.52 3.84
CA GLU A 38 5.36 -8.70 3.83
C GLU A 38 3.99 -8.38 4.43
N ARG A 39 3.96 -7.57 5.50
CA ARG A 39 2.73 -7.13 6.14
C ARG A 39 1.99 -6.12 5.26
N ALA A 40 2.69 -5.19 4.62
CA ALA A 40 2.10 -4.24 3.68
C ALA A 40 1.46 -4.97 2.48
N LEU A 41 2.16 -5.93 1.90
CA LEU A 41 1.65 -6.79 0.81
C LEU A 41 0.43 -7.63 1.27
N ALA A 42 0.46 -8.18 2.48
CA ALA A 42 -0.68 -8.92 3.02
C ALA A 42 -1.91 -8.02 3.23
N LEU A 43 -1.73 -6.79 3.70
CA LEU A 43 -2.80 -5.82 3.79
C LEU A 43 -3.35 -5.47 2.40
N HIS A 44 -2.47 -5.21 1.42
CA HIS A 44 -2.90 -4.87 0.06
C HIS A 44 -3.70 -6.00 -0.61
N ARG A 45 -3.28 -7.26 -0.46
CA ARG A 45 -4.06 -8.44 -0.91
C ARG A 45 -5.43 -8.52 -0.25
N HIS A 46 -5.50 -8.29 1.07
CA HIS A 46 -6.77 -8.27 1.80
C HIS A 46 -7.75 -7.22 1.23
N LEU A 47 -7.25 -6.05 0.81
CA LEU A 47 -8.09 -5.05 0.15
C LEU A 47 -8.56 -5.56 -1.22
N ALA A 48 -7.68 -6.16 -2.02
CA ALA A 48 -8.01 -6.67 -3.35
C ALA A 48 -9.04 -7.81 -3.34
N GLU A 49 -9.06 -8.63 -2.28
CA GLU A 49 -10.05 -9.70 -2.09
C GLU A 49 -11.45 -9.16 -1.70
N ARG A 50 -11.53 -7.93 -1.17
CA ARG A 50 -12.75 -7.38 -0.57
C ARG A 50 -13.36 -6.21 -1.33
N LEU A 51 -12.55 -5.46 -2.08
CA LEU A 51 -12.95 -4.25 -2.77
C LEU A 51 -13.00 -4.48 -4.29
N PRO A 52 -13.89 -3.77 -5.02
CA PRO A 52 -13.76 -3.61 -6.46
C PRO A 52 -12.38 -3.06 -6.82
N GLY A 53 -11.80 -3.51 -7.94
CA GLY A 53 -10.42 -3.16 -8.31
C GLY A 53 -10.14 -1.66 -8.39
N TYR A 54 -11.12 -0.84 -8.75
CA TYR A 54 -10.98 0.63 -8.81
C TYR A 54 -10.95 1.32 -7.43
N LEU A 55 -11.26 0.60 -6.34
CA LEU A 55 -11.14 1.06 -4.95
C LEU A 55 -9.88 0.50 -4.25
N VAL A 56 -9.11 -0.34 -4.93
CA VAL A 56 -7.85 -0.86 -4.41
C VAL A 56 -6.75 0.16 -4.70
N PRO A 57 -6.22 0.87 -3.69
CA PRO A 57 -5.16 1.86 -3.90
C PRO A 57 -3.86 1.17 -4.32
N ARG A 58 -2.97 1.92 -4.97
CA ARG A 58 -1.61 1.43 -5.29
C ARG A 58 -0.75 1.42 -4.02
N LEU A 59 -0.15 0.28 -3.69
CA LEU A 59 0.81 0.19 -2.60
C LEU A 59 2.13 0.82 -3.05
N VAL A 60 2.59 1.84 -2.31
CA VAL A 60 3.77 2.62 -2.68
C VAL A 60 4.69 2.87 -1.50
N ARG A 61 5.96 3.13 -1.82
CA ARG A 61 6.98 3.60 -0.88
C ARG A 61 7.66 4.84 -1.46
N GLU A 62 8.07 5.74 -0.57
CA GLU A 62 8.92 6.87 -0.91
C GLU A 62 10.36 6.57 -0.45
N THR A 63 11.31 6.70 -1.37
CA THR A 63 12.74 6.49 -1.11
C THR A 63 13.44 7.84 -1.28
N PRO A 64 14.13 8.38 -0.25
CA PRO A 64 14.84 9.64 -0.38
C PRO A 64 15.86 9.59 -1.52
N GLY A 65 15.78 10.57 -2.42
CA GLY A 65 16.68 10.68 -3.59
C GLY A 65 16.12 10.09 -4.88
N GLU A 66 15.02 9.33 -4.83
CA GLU A 66 14.34 8.83 -6.03
C GLU A 66 13.41 9.89 -6.63
N PRO A 67 13.27 9.95 -7.97
CA PRO A 67 12.50 11.00 -8.65
C PRO A 67 10.98 10.83 -8.51
N ALA A 68 10.50 9.65 -8.07
CA ALA A 68 9.08 9.34 -7.96
C ALA A 68 8.82 8.23 -6.91
N LYS A 69 7.56 8.09 -6.51
CA LYS A 69 7.09 6.99 -5.65
C LYS A 69 7.23 5.65 -6.36
N GLU A 70 7.75 4.68 -5.63
CA GLU A 70 7.95 3.32 -6.14
C GLU A 70 6.74 2.44 -5.81
N LEU A 71 6.33 1.61 -6.77
CA LEU A 71 5.32 0.58 -6.53
C LEU A 71 5.92 -0.57 -5.76
N VAL A 72 5.31 -0.92 -4.64
CA VAL A 72 5.71 -2.08 -3.86
C VAL A 72 4.99 -3.30 -4.41
N SER A 73 5.76 -4.26 -4.91
CA SER A 73 5.26 -5.53 -5.43
C SER A 73 5.96 -6.69 -4.72
N ALA A 74 5.35 -7.88 -4.77
CA ALA A 74 6.02 -9.07 -4.26
C ALA A 74 7.36 -9.28 -5.00
N PRO A 75 8.42 -9.73 -4.31
CA PRO A 75 9.69 -10.00 -4.96
C PRO A 75 9.47 -10.97 -6.11
N GLN A 76 9.82 -10.54 -7.31
CA GLN A 76 9.79 -11.38 -8.50
C GLN A 76 10.86 -12.46 -8.28
N GLY A 77 10.44 -13.71 -8.09
CA GLY A 77 11.36 -14.84 -8.11
C GLY A 77 12.18 -14.74 -9.39
N ARG A 78 13.50 -14.72 -9.30
CA ARG A 78 14.37 -14.77 -10.48
C ARG A 78 13.88 -15.92 -11.34
N ALA A 79 13.41 -15.62 -12.55
CA ALA A 79 13.23 -16.64 -13.57
C ALA A 79 14.62 -17.25 -13.79
N SER A 80 14.84 -18.44 -13.24
CA SER A 80 15.98 -19.27 -13.58
C SER A 80 15.82 -19.67 -15.05
N ALA A 81 16.61 -19.05 -15.91
CA ALA A 81 16.99 -19.59 -17.21
C ALA A 81 18.27 -20.41 -17.02
#